data_AF-A0A819CJQ4-F1
#
_entry.id   AF-A0A819CJQ4-F1
#
_cell.length_a   1.000
_cell.length_b   1.000
_cell.length_c   1.000
_cell.angle_alpha   90.00
_cell.angle_beta   90.00
_cell.angle_gamma   90.00
#
_symmetry.space_group_name_H-M   'P 1'
#
loop_
_entity.id
_entity.type
_entity.pdbx_description
1 polymer ?
#
loop_
_entity_poly.entity_id
_entity_poly.type
_entity_poly.pdbx_seq_one_letter_code
_entity_poly.pdbx_strand_id
1 'polypeptide(L)'
;VKNGIIPPNRVGILVGSQIEEYYLNSISHGKKDYYPLKTPDEVYTGLMNDYIDASLWSNISSTYHVNNMYCELMTVGVAFSHSFYQIPVKRGWLYKADLNSHILSFMESAEIDRISAKWFGRSTASTQFVLIDLSTHLNELASAMLETMCSLAKDSILNFENDSDFDFDKLPKKITILFVSSKFVATMKSKPDQVEKVFILEEDKSRVDNQERFATGKDLIFLLADAIYRCYNKEAKAYSESGDMSSANRKKEEVNRIHSELKKTHQRFFRRDSTINTSTSTLTRVIWLKSKLEDDVEMKRLINLFDEIISSFSVFANLSDLREYLHEHETFAHIFLIIDTDYDDLVVADFHKRSNIKIVCRYGQSSSKNETTIDNYPELCLHLTHDLITHYNKLGTHYSTKKEAKTAKEMFTKAHELCKKGLEF
;
A
#
# COMPACT_ATOMS: atom_id res chain seq x y z
N VAL A 1 -31.94 24.12 5.36
CA VAL A 1 -33.37 23.92 5.01
C VAL A 1 -34.30 24.57 6.03
N LYS A 2 -34.50 24.02 7.26
CA LYS A 2 -35.50 24.55 8.23
C LYS A 2 -35.32 26.03 8.62
N ASN A 3 -34.09 26.52 8.70
CA ASN A 3 -33.79 27.90 9.09
C ASN A 3 -33.81 28.88 7.89
N GLY A 4 -34.22 28.46 6.69
CA GLY A 4 -34.35 29.35 5.53
C GLY A 4 -33.05 29.76 4.83
N ILE A 5 -31.90 29.18 5.19
CA ILE A 5 -30.60 29.45 4.53
C ILE A 5 -30.64 29.11 3.03
N ILE A 6 -31.34 28.02 2.69
CA ILE A 6 -31.59 27.62 1.30
C ILE A 6 -32.99 28.12 0.95
N PRO A 7 -33.17 28.91 -0.12
CA PRO A 7 -34.49 29.35 -0.57
C PRO A 7 -35.43 28.15 -0.77
N PRO A 8 -36.70 28.20 -0.33
CA PRO A 8 -37.62 27.07 -0.46
C PRO A 8 -37.72 26.52 -1.88
N ASN A 9 -37.77 27.40 -2.88
CA ASN A 9 -37.82 27.05 -4.31
C ASN A 9 -36.53 26.43 -4.87
N ARG A 10 -35.47 26.29 -4.07
CA ARG A 10 -34.24 25.53 -4.39
C ARG A 10 -34.12 24.26 -3.54
N VAL A 11 -35.17 23.90 -2.78
CA VAL A 11 -35.29 22.62 -2.07
C VAL A 11 -36.16 21.68 -2.91
N GLY A 12 -35.56 20.65 -3.46
CA GLY A 12 -36.26 19.61 -4.21
C GLY A 12 -37.06 18.69 -3.29
N ILE A 13 -38.34 18.47 -3.60
CA ILE A 13 -39.21 17.56 -2.84
C ILE A 13 -40.02 16.70 -3.83
N LEU A 14 -39.97 15.38 -3.64
CA LEU A 14 -40.76 14.44 -4.42
C LEU A 14 -42.24 14.53 -4.03
N VAL A 15 -43.07 14.97 -4.97
CA VAL A 15 -44.51 15.13 -4.78
C VAL A 15 -45.19 13.77 -4.62
N GLY A 16 -46.17 13.70 -3.72
CA GLY A 16 -46.92 12.49 -3.38
C GLY A 16 -46.19 11.54 -2.43
N SER A 17 -45.06 11.95 -1.87
CA SER A 17 -44.24 11.11 -0.99
C SER A 17 -44.39 11.49 0.49
N GLN A 18 -43.96 10.59 1.39
CA GLN A 18 -43.86 10.89 2.82
C GLN A 18 -42.89 12.05 3.11
N ILE A 19 -41.95 12.33 2.21
CA ILE A 19 -41.02 13.46 2.33
C ILE A 19 -41.76 14.79 2.12
N GLU A 20 -42.71 14.85 1.17
CA GLU A 20 -43.57 16.02 1.00
C GLU A 20 -44.38 16.28 2.27
N GLU A 21 -45.00 15.25 2.83
CA GLU A 21 -45.77 15.37 4.08
C GLU A 21 -44.89 15.88 5.24
N TYR A 22 -43.66 15.36 5.37
CA TYR A 22 -42.71 15.85 6.37
C TYR A 22 -42.37 17.33 6.15
N TYR A 23 -42.06 17.73 4.92
CA TYR A 23 -41.71 19.11 4.58
C TYR A 23 -42.86 20.06 4.91
N LEU A 24 -44.08 19.71 4.49
CA LEU A 24 -45.28 20.50 4.75
C LEU A 24 -45.54 20.64 6.25
N ASN A 25 -45.40 19.57 7.02
CA ASN A 25 -45.70 19.59 8.45
C ASN A 25 -44.60 20.26 9.30
N SER A 26 -43.33 20.05 8.95
CA SER A 26 -42.19 20.37 9.83
C SER A 26 -41.35 21.56 9.38
N ILE A 27 -41.48 21.99 8.11
CA ILE A 27 -40.64 23.03 7.51
C ILE A 27 -41.51 24.20 7.04
N SER A 28 -42.45 23.96 6.12
CA SER A 28 -43.19 25.05 5.46
C SER A 28 -44.57 25.36 6.05
N HIS A 29 -45.01 24.60 7.05
CA HIS A 29 -46.29 24.78 7.74
C HIS A 29 -47.48 24.79 6.77
N GLY A 30 -47.53 23.78 5.89
CA GLY A 30 -48.58 23.54 4.90
C GLY A 30 -48.39 24.24 3.55
N LYS A 31 -47.32 25.03 3.37
CA LYS A 31 -47.05 25.74 2.11
C LYS A 31 -46.26 24.88 1.13
N LYS A 32 -46.74 24.78 -0.12
CA LYS A 32 -46.02 24.12 -1.23
C LYS A 32 -45.09 25.11 -1.93
N ASP A 33 -44.06 25.58 -1.21
CA ASP A 33 -43.08 26.56 -1.67
C ASP A 33 -41.75 25.94 -2.14
N TYR A 34 -41.67 24.61 -2.12
CA TYR A 34 -40.52 23.83 -2.57
C TYR A 34 -40.44 23.70 -4.10
N TYR A 35 -39.30 23.24 -4.62
CA TYR A 35 -39.15 22.82 -6.02
C TYR A 35 -39.77 21.41 -6.22
N PRO A 36 -40.85 21.27 -6.99
CA PRO A 36 -41.56 19.99 -7.10
C PRO A 36 -40.83 19.03 -8.04
N LEU A 37 -40.55 17.83 -7.52
CA LEU A 37 -39.98 16.72 -8.29
C LEU A 37 -41.05 15.64 -8.48
N LYS A 38 -41.11 15.02 -9.66
CA LYS A 38 -42.11 13.99 -10.00
C LYS A 38 -41.56 12.58 -9.91
N THR A 39 -40.26 12.42 -10.12
CA THR A 39 -39.60 11.12 -10.15
C THR A 39 -38.36 11.11 -9.25
N PRO A 40 -37.94 9.95 -8.74
CA PRO A 40 -36.68 9.82 -8.00
C PRO A 40 -35.44 10.33 -8.75
N ASP A 41 -35.38 10.11 -10.06
CA ASP A 41 -34.22 10.51 -10.89
C ASP A 41 -34.08 12.03 -11.03
N GLU A 42 -35.20 12.77 -10.97
CA GLU A 42 -35.21 14.23 -10.98
C GLU A 42 -34.51 14.83 -9.75
N VAL A 43 -34.44 14.11 -8.62
CA VAL A 43 -33.69 14.57 -7.44
C VAL A 43 -32.21 14.74 -7.78
N TYR A 44 -31.58 13.69 -8.31
CA TYR A 44 -30.15 13.71 -8.60
C TYR A 44 -29.84 14.58 -9.81
N THR A 45 -30.68 14.52 -10.85
CA THR A 45 -30.53 15.37 -12.04
C THR A 45 -30.69 16.85 -11.68
N GLY A 46 -31.59 17.19 -10.75
CA GLY A 46 -31.78 18.55 -10.27
C GLY A 46 -30.58 19.07 -9.47
N LEU A 47 -29.97 18.22 -8.63
CA LEU A 47 -28.77 18.56 -7.87
C LEU A 47 -27.55 18.75 -8.78
N MET A 48 -27.33 17.85 -9.74
CA MET A 48 -26.16 17.88 -10.64
C MET A 48 -26.20 19.04 -11.64
N ASN A 49 -27.38 19.54 -11.98
CA ASN A 49 -27.57 20.66 -12.92
C ASN A 49 -27.87 22.00 -12.21
N ASP A 50 -27.65 22.07 -10.90
CA ASP A 50 -27.87 23.29 -10.08
C ASP A 50 -29.30 23.86 -10.11
N TYR A 51 -30.31 23.04 -10.44
CA TYR A 51 -31.72 23.44 -10.37
C TYR A 51 -32.21 23.51 -8.92
N ILE A 52 -31.66 22.68 -8.05
CA ILE A 52 -31.92 22.64 -6.61
C ILE A 52 -30.59 22.53 -5.86
N ASP A 53 -30.53 23.08 -4.63
CA ASP A 53 -29.33 23.04 -3.78
C ASP A 53 -29.38 21.90 -2.76
N ALA A 54 -30.59 21.43 -2.44
CA ALA A 54 -30.80 20.39 -1.46
C ALA A 54 -32.08 19.60 -1.77
N SER A 55 -32.11 18.36 -1.31
CA SER A 55 -33.30 17.52 -1.30
C SER A 55 -33.36 16.73 0.00
N LEU A 56 -34.57 16.41 0.45
CA LEU A 56 -34.80 15.48 1.55
C LEU A 56 -35.03 14.10 0.95
N TRP A 57 -34.37 13.07 1.46
CA TRP A 57 -34.45 11.72 0.87
C TRP A 57 -34.24 10.60 1.88
N SER A 58 -34.53 9.36 1.49
CA SER A 58 -34.32 8.19 2.36
C SER A 58 -32.82 7.95 2.58
N ASN A 59 -32.41 7.57 3.79
CA ASN A 59 -31.00 7.36 4.10
C ASN A 59 -30.40 6.23 3.24
N ILE A 60 -31.09 5.09 3.12
CA ILE A 60 -30.61 3.94 2.35
C ILE A 60 -30.42 4.32 0.87
N SER A 61 -31.42 4.95 0.26
CA SER A 61 -31.32 5.35 -1.14
C SER A 61 -30.27 6.42 -1.35
N SER A 62 -30.17 7.42 -0.47
CA SER A 62 -29.16 8.48 -0.58
C SER A 62 -27.76 7.92 -0.47
N THR A 63 -27.51 7.10 0.55
CA THR A 63 -26.20 6.47 0.78
C THR A 63 -25.81 5.62 -0.43
N TYR A 64 -26.74 4.81 -0.95
CA TYR A 64 -26.47 4.02 -2.15
C TYR A 64 -26.16 4.91 -3.37
N HIS A 65 -27.02 5.85 -3.73
CA HIS A 65 -26.85 6.63 -4.95
C HIS A 65 -25.66 7.57 -4.88
N VAL A 66 -25.40 8.21 -3.74
CA VAL A 66 -24.23 9.08 -3.55
C VAL A 66 -22.95 8.26 -3.62
N ASN A 67 -22.88 7.12 -2.92
CA ASN A 67 -21.67 6.29 -2.89
C ASN A 67 -21.45 5.47 -4.16
N ASN A 68 -22.46 5.32 -5.02
CA ASN A 68 -22.36 4.46 -6.20
C ASN A 68 -22.54 5.16 -7.54
N MET A 69 -23.38 6.19 -7.63
CA MET A 69 -23.84 6.74 -8.90
C MET A 69 -23.52 8.23 -9.06
N TYR A 70 -23.51 8.99 -7.96
CA TYR A 70 -23.37 10.44 -7.94
C TYR A 70 -22.33 10.87 -6.89
N CYS A 71 -21.07 10.52 -7.14
CA CYS A 71 -19.95 10.71 -6.21
C CYS A 71 -19.60 12.18 -5.91
N GLU A 72 -20.14 13.12 -6.67
CA GLU A 72 -19.98 14.57 -6.47
C GLU A 72 -20.96 15.11 -5.42
N LEU A 73 -22.02 14.35 -5.13
CA LEU A 73 -22.99 14.70 -4.10
C LEU A 73 -22.51 14.17 -2.75
N MET A 74 -23.05 14.75 -1.68
CA MET A 74 -22.85 14.24 -0.32
C MET A 74 -24.16 14.31 0.47
N THR A 75 -24.29 13.45 1.47
CA THR A 75 -25.35 13.59 2.47
C THR A 75 -24.86 14.54 3.58
N VAL A 76 -25.77 15.35 4.12
CA VAL A 76 -25.48 16.30 5.20
C VAL A 76 -26.49 16.20 6.33
N GLY A 77 -26.02 16.40 7.56
CA GLY A 77 -26.86 16.40 8.75
C GLY A 77 -27.14 14.99 9.31
N VAL A 78 -27.99 14.94 10.33
CA VAL A 78 -28.42 13.70 10.99
C VAL A 78 -29.79 13.25 10.46
N ALA A 79 -30.06 11.95 10.53
CA ALA A 79 -31.37 11.41 10.21
C ALA A 79 -32.45 12.07 11.07
N PHE A 80 -33.48 12.63 10.45
CA PHE A 80 -34.48 13.49 11.10
C PHE A 80 -35.89 12.89 11.17
N SER A 81 -36.10 11.71 10.58
CA SER A 81 -37.35 10.95 10.65
C SER A 81 -37.04 9.46 10.76
N HIS A 82 -37.50 8.82 11.85
CA HIS A 82 -37.40 7.38 12.02
C HIS A 82 -38.67 6.74 11.46
N SER A 83 -38.57 6.23 10.24
CA SER A 83 -39.64 5.48 9.56
C SER A 83 -39.17 4.06 9.26
N PHE A 84 -40.10 3.12 9.15
CA PHE A 84 -39.82 1.73 8.81
C PHE A 84 -40.49 1.37 7.47
N TYR A 85 -39.79 0.60 6.65
CA TYR A 85 -40.40 -0.04 5.48
C TYR A 85 -41.30 -1.18 5.95
N GLN A 86 -42.49 -1.29 5.32
CA GLN A 86 -43.50 -2.29 5.68
C GLN A 86 -44.10 -2.91 4.42
N ILE A 87 -44.56 -4.15 4.51
CA ILE A 87 -45.33 -4.82 3.46
C ILE A 87 -46.81 -4.48 3.67
N PRO A 88 -47.44 -3.68 2.80
CA PRO A 88 -48.84 -3.34 2.95
C PRO A 88 -49.73 -4.56 2.65
N VAL A 89 -50.68 -4.85 3.54
CA VAL A 89 -51.65 -5.93 3.38
C VAL A 89 -53.07 -5.44 3.61
N LYS A 90 -54.07 -6.14 3.04
CA LYS A 90 -55.48 -5.81 3.27
C LYS A 90 -55.83 -5.98 4.76
N ARG A 91 -56.71 -5.11 5.29
CA ARG A 91 -57.25 -5.29 6.65
C ARG A 91 -57.97 -6.65 6.73
N GLY A 92 -57.69 -7.39 7.80
CA GLY A 92 -58.28 -8.72 8.03
C GLY A 92 -57.65 -9.85 7.21
N TRP A 93 -56.45 -9.66 6.64
CA TRP A 93 -55.79 -10.71 5.86
C TRP A 93 -55.44 -11.93 6.74
N LEU A 94 -55.95 -13.09 6.35
CA LEU A 94 -55.85 -14.35 7.10
C LEU A 94 -54.39 -14.77 7.37
N TYR A 95 -53.48 -14.47 6.43
CA TYR A 95 -52.07 -14.89 6.49
C TYR A 95 -51.15 -13.90 7.20
N LYS A 96 -51.70 -12.85 7.82
CA LYS A 96 -50.88 -11.82 8.48
C LYS A 96 -49.95 -12.41 9.55
N ALA A 97 -50.46 -13.32 10.38
CA ALA A 97 -49.68 -13.92 11.46
C ALA A 97 -48.53 -14.76 10.91
N ASP A 98 -48.80 -15.54 9.86
CA ASP A 98 -47.81 -16.39 9.21
C ASP A 98 -46.69 -15.57 8.54
N LEU A 99 -47.04 -14.53 7.78
CA LEU A 99 -46.05 -13.64 7.17
C LEU A 99 -45.16 -12.97 8.22
N ASN A 100 -45.75 -12.50 9.33
CA ASN A 100 -44.98 -11.89 10.41
C ASN A 100 -43.97 -12.85 11.03
N SER A 101 -44.37 -14.11 11.29
CA SER A 101 -43.45 -15.13 11.81
C SER A 101 -42.28 -15.39 10.88
N HIS A 102 -42.52 -15.45 9.57
CA HIS A 102 -41.45 -15.64 8.58
C HIS A 102 -40.51 -14.43 8.51
N ILE A 103 -41.02 -13.19 8.56
CA ILE A 103 -40.18 -11.99 8.57
C ILE A 103 -39.28 -11.96 9.82
N LEU A 104 -39.82 -12.31 10.99
CA LEU A 104 -39.04 -12.40 12.23
C LEU A 104 -37.92 -13.44 12.11
N SER A 105 -38.23 -14.63 11.56
CA SER A 105 -37.21 -15.66 11.32
C SER A 105 -36.11 -15.18 10.35
N PHE A 106 -36.46 -14.42 9.31
CA PHE A 106 -35.50 -13.79 8.39
C PHE A 106 -34.59 -12.75 9.08
N MET A 107 -35.13 -12.00 10.05
CA MET A 107 -34.35 -11.07 10.85
C MET A 107 -33.41 -11.79 11.82
N GLU A 108 -33.91 -12.79 12.55
CA GLU A 108 -33.14 -13.56 13.53
C GLU A 108 -32.01 -14.36 12.89
N SER A 109 -32.19 -14.82 11.64
CA SER A 109 -31.17 -15.52 10.86
C SER A 109 -30.15 -14.59 10.17
N ALA A 110 -30.27 -13.26 10.35
CA ALA A 110 -29.48 -12.24 9.68
C ALA A 110 -29.56 -12.27 8.13
N GLU A 111 -30.60 -12.89 7.56
CA GLU A 111 -30.75 -12.98 6.10
C GLU A 111 -31.06 -11.60 5.50
N ILE A 112 -31.80 -10.74 6.22
CA ILE A 112 -32.00 -9.33 5.82
C ILE A 112 -30.67 -8.58 5.77
N ASP A 113 -29.78 -8.80 6.73
CA ASP A 113 -28.47 -8.16 6.75
C ASP A 113 -27.62 -8.61 5.56
N ARG A 114 -27.66 -9.90 5.21
CA ARG A 114 -26.99 -10.43 4.01
C ARG A 114 -27.54 -9.82 2.72
N ILE A 115 -28.85 -9.71 2.59
CA ILE A 115 -29.49 -9.06 1.43
C ILE A 115 -29.08 -7.58 1.37
N SER A 116 -29.09 -6.88 2.50
CA SER A 116 -28.67 -5.48 2.59
C SER A 116 -27.21 -5.31 2.17
N ALA A 117 -26.30 -6.11 2.71
CA ALA A 117 -24.88 -6.09 2.33
C ALA A 117 -24.66 -6.42 0.85
N LYS A 118 -25.42 -7.38 0.30
CA LYS A 118 -25.33 -7.77 -1.12
C LYS A 118 -25.71 -6.63 -2.07
N TRP A 119 -26.78 -5.89 -1.76
CA TRP A 119 -27.35 -4.89 -2.67
C TRP A 119 -26.91 -3.45 -2.37
N PHE A 120 -26.68 -3.10 -1.10
CA PHE A 120 -26.36 -1.74 -0.67
C PHE A 120 -24.96 -1.60 -0.07
N GLY A 121 -24.28 -2.70 0.26
CA GLY A 121 -22.93 -2.69 0.86
C GLY A 121 -21.79 -2.51 -0.15
N ARG A 122 -22.09 -2.49 -1.45
CA ARG A 122 -21.09 -2.15 -2.48
C ARG A 122 -21.11 -0.62 -2.63
N SER A 123 -19.93 -0.02 -2.51
CA SER A 123 -19.68 1.38 -2.86
C SER A 123 -18.82 1.35 -4.12
N THR A 124 -19.39 1.67 -5.27
CA THR A 124 -18.68 1.79 -6.55
C THR A 124 -17.89 3.10 -6.65
N ALA A 125 -17.96 3.99 -5.65
CA ALA A 125 -16.94 5.01 -5.41
C ALA A 125 -15.61 4.41 -4.90
N SER A 126 -15.32 3.15 -5.21
CA SER A 126 -14.01 2.54 -5.01
C SER A 126 -13.02 3.21 -5.96
N THR A 127 -11.90 3.69 -5.42
CA THR A 127 -10.76 4.15 -6.22
C THR A 127 -10.42 3.11 -7.28
N GLN A 128 -10.37 3.54 -8.55
CA GLN A 128 -9.96 2.69 -9.65
C GLN A 128 -8.62 3.11 -10.24
N PHE A 129 -7.77 2.11 -10.44
CA PHE A 129 -6.48 2.16 -11.10
C PHE A 129 -6.62 1.45 -12.43
N VAL A 130 -6.35 2.16 -13.51
CA VAL A 130 -6.40 1.59 -14.87
C VAL A 130 -4.99 1.51 -15.40
N LEU A 131 -4.58 0.32 -15.86
CA LEU A 131 -3.31 0.07 -16.51
C LEU A 131 -3.58 -0.30 -17.97
N ILE A 132 -2.87 0.32 -18.92
CA ILE A 132 -3.05 0.05 -20.35
C ILE A 132 -1.70 -0.05 -21.04
N ASP A 133 -1.50 -1.12 -21.80
CA ASP A 133 -0.33 -1.31 -22.69
C ASP A 133 1.00 -1.26 -21.91
N LEU A 134 1.05 -1.92 -20.75
CA LEU A 134 2.25 -1.92 -19.89
C LEU A 134 2.98 -3.27 -19.86
N SER A 135 2.30 -4.36 -20.22
CA SER A 135 2.79 -5.74 -20.03
C SER A 135 4.13 -6.01 -20.72
N THR A 136 4.35 -5.43 -21.90
CA THR A 136 5.59 -5.58 -22.70
C THR A 136 6.80 -4.85 -22.10
N HIS A 137 6.58 -3.92 -21.16
CA HIS A 137 7.62 -3.10 -20.56
C HIS A 137 7.99 -3.52 -19.13
N LEU A 138 7.29 -4.52 -18.58
CA LEU A 138 7.57 -5.05 -17.25
C LEU A 138 8.61 -6.16 -17.34
N ASN A 139 9.67 -6.05 -16.52
CA ASN A 139 10.54 -7.19 -16.28
C ASN A 139 9.85 -8.23 -15.41
N GLU A 140 10.43 -9.43 -15.27
CA GLU A 140 9.79 -10.53 -14.53
C GLU A 140 9.39 -10.16 -13.10
N LEU A 141 10.24 -9.39 -12.39
CA LEU A 141 9.94 -8.90 -11.05
C LEU A 141 8.73 -7.98 -11.05
N ALA A 142 8.71 -6.98 -11.93
CA ALA A 142 7.63 -6.00 -12.02
C ALA A 142 6.31 -6.67 -12.42
N SER A 143 6.33 -7.62 -13.36
CA SER A 143 5.16 -8.42 -13.74
C SER A 143 4.61 -9.22 -12.57
N ALA A 144 5.47 -9.94 -11.83
CA ALA A 144 5.03 -10.71 -10.67
C ALA A 144 4.47 -9.83 -9.54
N MET A 145 5.05 -8.64 -9.34
CA MET A 145 4.52 -7.66 -8.39
C MET A 145 3.16 -7.12 -8.84
N LEU A 146 2.98 -6.85 -10.14
CA LEU A 146 1.68 -6.44 -10.68
C LEU A 146 0.61 -7.51 -10.50
N GLU A 147 0.90 -8.75 -10.86
CA GLU A 147 0.00 -9.89 -10.66
C GLU A 147 -0.43 -10.03 -9.19
N THR A 148 0.53 -9.84 -8.28
CA THR A 148 0.26 -9.84 -6.83
C THR A 148 -0.74 -8.74 -6.46
N MET A 149 -0.55 -7.50 -6.97
CA MET A 149 -1.47 -6.39 -6.70
C MET A 149 -2.84 -6.63 -7.33
N CYS A 150 -2.91 -7.05 -8.59
CA CYS A 150 -4.17 -7.34 -9.28
C CYS A 150 -4.98 -8.44 -8.57
N SER A 151 -4.30 -9.44 -8.01
CA SER A 151 -4.94 -10.51 -7.23
C SER A 151 -5.53 -10.00 -5.92
N LEU A 152 -4.83 -9.10 -5.23
CA LEU A 152 -5.23 -8.56 -3.92
C LEU A 152 -6.23 -7.40 -4.01
N ALA A 153 -6.18 -6.63 -5.10
CA ALA A 153 -6.99 -5.43 -5.34
C ALA A 153 -7.85 -5.59 -6.62
N LYS A 154 -8.41 -6.79 -6.82
CA LYS A 154 -9.11 -7.19 -8.05
C LYS A 154 -10.24 -6.23 -8.48
N ASP A 155 -10.92 -5.63 -7.52
CA ASP A 155 -12.04 -4.72 -7.78
C ASP A 155 -11.58 -3.27 -8.00
N SER A 156 -10.30 -2.96 -7.73
CA SER A 156 -9.72 -1.63 -7.85
C SER A 156 -8.73 -1.50 -9.01
N ILE A 157 -8.17 -2.59 -9.53
CA ILE A 157 -7.19 -2.55 -10.62
C ILE A 157 -7.78 -3.17 -11.88
N LEU A 158 -7.91 -2.36 -12.93
CA LEU A 158 -8.26 -2.81 -14.28
C LEU A 158 -7.00 -2.81 -15.12
N ASN A 159 -6.59 -3.99 -15.61
CA ASN A 159 -5.39 -4.14 -16.43
C ASN A 159 -5.78 -4.53 -17.87
N PHE A 160 -5.41 -3.70 -18.83
CA PHE A 160 -5.63 -3.88 -20.26
C PHE A 160 -4.29 -4.12 -20.95
N GLU A 161 -4.13 -5.29 -21.56
CA GLU A 161 -2.87 -5.65 -22.21
C GLU A 161 -2.64 -4.86 -23.49
N ASN A 162 -3.71 -4.51 -24.22
CA ASN A 162 -3.65 -3.77 -25.48
C ASN A 162 -4.51 -2.51 -25.46
N ASP A 163 -4.10 -1.52 -26.25
CA ASP A 163 -4.84 -0.28 -26.49
C ASP A 163 -6.17 -0.51 -27.21
N SER A 164 -6.24 -1.52 -28.10
CA SER A 164 -7.45 -1.88 -28.84
C SER A 164 -8.61 -2.36 -27.98
N ASP A 165 -8.30 -2.90 -26.80
CA ASP A 165 -9.29 -3.47 -25.89
C ASP A 165 -9.89 -2.41 -24.95
N PHE A 166 -9.36 -1.19 -25.02
CA PHE A 166 -9.67 -0.13 -24.10
C PHE A 166 -10.69 0.86 -24.68
N ASP A 167 -11.75 1.12 -23.92
CA ASP A 167 -12.82 2.04 -24.27
C ASP A 167 -13.21 2.89 -23.05
N PHE A 168 -12.94 4.20 -23.11
CA PHE A 168 -13.25 5.13 -22.04
C PHE A 168 -14.75 5.17 -21.71
N ASP A 169 -15.63 4.90 -22.68
CA ASP A 169 -17.07 4.94 -22.46
C ASP A 169 -17.58 3.72 -21.67
N LYS A 170 -16.78 2.65 -21.60
CA LYS A 170 -17.07 1.44 -20.82
C LYS A 170 -16.53 1.50 -19.40
N LEU A 171 -15.74 2.52 -19.06
CA LEU A 171 -15.14 2.64 -17.74
C LEU A 171 -16.14 3.26 -16.74
N PRO A 172 -15.93 3.00 -15.44
CA PRO A 172 -16.68 3.67 -14.40
C PRO A 172 -16.45 5.17 -14.46
N LYS A 173 -17.49 5.94 -14.11
CA LYS A 173 -17.52 7.41 -14.24
C LYS A 173 -16.37 8.16 -13.56
N LYS A 174 -15.64 7.52 -12.63
CA LYS A 174 -14.49 8.10 -11.95
C LYS A 174 -13.33 7.11 -11.88
N ILE A 175 -12.26 7.45 -12.59
CA ILE A 175 -10.96 6.80 -12.56
C ILE A 175 -10.03 7.69 -11.74
N THR A 176 -9.47 7.14 -10.67
CA THR A 176 -8.56 7.94 -9.83
C THR A 176 -7.22 8.09 -10.53
N ILE A 177 -6.66 6.98 -11.03
CA ILE A 177 -5.30 7.00 -11.58
C ILE A 177 -5.21 6.09 -12.81
N LEU A 178 -4.67 6.65 -13.89
CA LEU A 178 -4.40 5.97 -15.15
C LEU A 178 -2.89 5.78 -15.34
N PHE A 179 -2.44 4.56 -15.56
CA PHE A 179 -1.06 4.21 -15.91
C PHE A 179 -1.01 3.72 -17.35
N VAL A 180 -0.19 4.35 -18.19
CA VAL A 180 -0.21 4.15 -19.65
C VAL A 180 1.20 4.19 -20.23
N SER A 181 1.41 3.55 -21.38
CA SER A 181 2.61 3.74 -22.19
C SER A 181 2.62 5.12 -22.85
N SER A 182 3.82 5.65 -23.13
CA SER A 182 3.98 6.88 -23.93
C SER A 182 3.33 6.79 -25.31
N LYS A 183 3.30 5.59 -25.90
CA LYS A 183 2.62 5.28 -27.17
C LYS A 183 1.10 5.47 -27.05
N PHE A 184 0.48 4.96 -26.00
CA PHE A 184 -0.95 5.14 -25.75
C PHE A 184 -1.28 6.62 -25.54
N VAL A 185 -0.47 7.35 -24.78
CA VAL A 185 -0.69 8.80 -24.58
C VAL A 185 -0.67 9.57 -25.90
N ALA A 186 0.15 9.16 -26.87
CA ALA A 186 0.19 9.78 -28.19
C ALA A 186 -1.10 9.58 -29.01
N THR A 187 -1.89 8.54 -28.72
CA THR A 187 -3.20 8.31 -29.36
C THR A 187 -4.34 9.04 -28.64
N MET A 188 -4.14 9.43 -27.37
CA MET A 188 -5.09 10.22 -26.61
C MET A 188 -5.18 11.65 -27.17
N LYS A 189 -6.39 12.06 -27.58
CA LYS A 189 -6.65 13.46 -28.01
C LYS A 189 -6.57 14.45 -26.84
N SER A 190 -7.08 14.04 -25.69
CA SER A 190 -7.07 14.80 -24.44
C SER A 190 -7.21 13.85 -23.25
N LYS A 191 -6.83 14.32 -22.07
CA LYS A 191 -7.09 13.63 -20.81
C LYS A 191 -8.61 13.59 -20.58
N PRO A 192 -9.23 12.41 -20.35
CA PRO A 192 -10.65 12.33 -20.04
C PRO A 192 -10.95 12.95 -18.68
N ASP A 193 -12.11 13.62 -18.58
CA ASP A 193 -12.57 14.27 -17.34
C ASP A 193 -12.74 13.29 -16.18
N GLN A 194 -12.96 12.01 -16.51
CA GLN A 194 -13.11 10.93 -15.53
C GLN A 194 -11.79 10.57 -14.84
N VAL A 195 -10.63 10.98 -15.36
CA VAL A 195 -9.31 10.59 -14.86
C VAL A 195 -8.72 11.69 -13.97
N GLU A 196 -8.47 11.41 -12.68
CA GLU A 196 -7.87 12.40 -11.78
C GLU A 196 -6.38 12.60 -12.05
N LYS A 197 -5.60 11.52 -12.22
CA LYS A 197 -4.16 11.60 -12.53
C LYS A 197 -3.73 10.58 -13.59
N VAL A 198 -2.74 10.95 -14.41
CA VAL A 198 -2.12 10.08 -15.42
C VAL A 198 -0.64 9.92 -15.09
N PHE A 199 -0.15 8.68 -15.13
CA PHE A 199 1.26 8.33 -15.05
C PHE A 199 1.66 7.60 -16.32
N ILE A 200 2.82 7.96 -16.85
CA ILE A 200 3.26 7.56 -18.19
C ILE A 200 4.58 6.80 -18.07
N LEU A 201 4.61 5.60 -18.64
CA LEU A 201 5.86 4.91 -18.88
C LEU A 201 6.51 5.47 -20.16
N GLU A 202 7.61 6.20 -19.98
CA GLU A 202 8.29 6.96 -21.00
C GLU A 202 9.59 6.29 -21.43
N GLU A 203 9.65 5.89 -22.70
CA GLU A 203 10.84 5.26 -23.28
C GLU A 203 11.92 6.30 -23.60
N ASP A 204 11.51 7.52 -23.93
CA ASP A 204 12.42 8.64 -24.15
C ASP A 204 12.88 9.24 -22.81
N LYS A 205 14.06 8.81 -22.37
CA LYS A 205 14.67 9.28 -21.12
C LYS A 205 14.77 10.81 -21.00
N SER A 206 14.78 11.55 -22.11
CA SER A 206 14.83 13.02 -22.07
C SER A 206 13.53 13.66 -21.59
N ARG A 207 12.41 12.93 -21.65
CA ARG A 207 11.07 13.38 -21.25
C ARG A 207 10.68 12.92 -19.84
N VAL A 208 11.52 12.14 -19.17
CA VAL A 208 11.28 11.64 -17.82
C VAL A 208 11.40 12.77 -16.80
N ASP A 209 10.36 12.97 -15.99
CA ASP A 209 10.31 14.00 -14.94
C ASP A 209 10.12 13.43 -13.52
N ASN A 210 9.98 12.10 -13.39
CA ASN A 210 9.76 11.36 -12.14
C ASN A 210 8.56 11.83 -11.30
N GLN A 211 7.70 12.71 -11.83
CA GLN A 211 6.45 13.13 -11.19
C GLN A 211 5.25 12.51 -11.89
N GLU A 212 5.31 12.43 -13.21
CA GLU A 212 4.26 11.89 -14.08
C GLU A 212 4.84 10.92 -15.11
N ARG A 213 6.13 11.01 -15.45
CA ARG A 213 6.80 10.17 -16.45
C ARG A 213 7.93 9.36 -15.84
N PHE A 214 8.00 8.06 -16.13
CA PHE A 214 8.97 7.13 -15.54
C PHE A 214 9.69 6.31 -16.61
N ALA A 215 10.94 5.97 -16.33
CA ALA A 215 11.79 5.27 -17.29
C ALA A 215 11.68 3.74 -17.23
N THR A 216 11.21 3.17 -16.12
CA THR A 216 11.22 1.72 -15.91
C THR A 216 9.90 1.17 -15.38
N GLY A 217 9.59 -0.07 -15.75
CA GLY A 217 8.44 -0.79 -15.20
C GLY A 217 8.51 -0.95 -13.68
N LYS A 218 9.72 -1.02 -13.10
CA LYS A 218 9.90 -1.10 -11.64
C LYS A 218 9.41 0.15 -10.92
N ASP A 219 9.76 1.33 -11.45
CA ASP A 219 9.33 2.61 -10.89
C ASP A 219 7.81 2.71 -10.94
N LEU A 220 7.21 2.33 -12.07
CA LEU A 220 5.77 2.30 -12.26
C LEU A 220 5.06 1.43 -11.22
N ILE A 221 5.60 0.24 -10.91
CA ILE A 221 5.04 -0.66 -9.90
C ILE A 221 5.10 -0.05 -8.50
N PHE A 222 6.20 0.61 -8.14
CA PHE A 222 6.28 1.27 -6.83
C PHE A 222 5.31 2.43 -6.72
N LEU A 223 5.10 3.19 -7.79
CA LEU A 223 4.13 4.28 -7.81
C LEU A 223 2.71 3.77 -7.73
N LEU A 224 2.38 2.68 -8.43
CA LEU A 224 1.09 2.03 -8.31
C LEU A 224 0.85 1.55 -6.87
N ALA A 225 1.83 0.91 -6.24
CA ALA A 225 1.75 0.48 -4.85
C ALA A 225 1.53 1.68 -3.89
N ASP A 226 2.29 2.76 -4.07
CA ASP A 226 2.15 4.00 -3.30
C ASP A 226 0.78 4.66 -3.51
N ALA A 227 0.29 4.65 -4.74
CA ALA A 227 -1.00 5.20 -5.11
C ALA A 227 -2.15 4.42 -4.47
N ILE A 228 -2.09 3.09 -4.51
CA ILE A 228 -3.03 2.20 -3.80
C ILE A 228 -2.98 2.48 -2.29
N TYR A 229 -1.79 2.53 -1.71
CA TYR A 229 -1.59 2.81 -0.29
C TYR A 229 -2.25 4.14 0.12
N ARG A 230 -1.99 5.22 -0.62
CA ARG A 230 -2.56 6.54 -0.33
C ARG A 230 -4.08 6.55 -0.45
N CYS A 231 -4.62 5.96 -1.52
CA CYS A 231 -6.06 5.95 -1.76
C CYS A 231 -6.79 5.14 -0.69
N TYR A 232 -6.31 3.94 -0.36
CA TYR A 232 -6.95 3.09 0.65
C TYR A 232 -6.86 3.69 2.05
N ASN A 233 -5.76 4.38 2.40
CA ASN A 233 -5.70 5.12 3.66
C ASN A 233 -6.66 6.31 3.70
N LYS A 234 -6.83 7.03 2.59
CA LYS A 234 -7.84 8.09 2.46
C LYS A 234 -9.25 7.54 2.62
N GLU A 235 -9.56 6.42 1.96
CA GLU A 235 -10.84 5.70 2.12
C GLU A 235 -11.03 5.24 3.57
N ALA A 236 -10.02 4.64 4.19
CA ALA A 236 -10.10 4.19 5.58
C ALA A 236 -10.35 5.35 6.55
N LYS A 237 -9.73 6.51 6.31
CA LYS A 237 -9.98 7.74 7.09
C LYS A 237 -11.41 8.23 6.90
N ALA A 238 -11.90 8.27 5.67
CA ALA A 238 -13.28 8.67 5.38
C ALA A 238 -14.31 7.73 6.03
N TYR A 239 -14.09 6.41 6.00
CA TYR A 239 -14.94 5.44 6.71
C TYR A 239 -14.88 5.62 8.23
N SER A 240 -13.69 5.89 8.77
CA SER A 240 -13.55 6.18 10.20
C SER A 240 -14.28 7.46 10.60
N GLU A 241 -14.24 8.49 9.76
CA GLU A 241 -14.91 9.78 9.99
C GLU A 241 -16.44 9.65 9.85
N SER A 242 -16.94 8.74 9.01
CA SER A 242 -18.37 8.44 8.89
C SER A 242 -18.91 7.47 9.96
N GLY A 243 -18.03 6.92 10.81
CA GLY A 243 -18.37 5.97 11.87
C GLY A 243 -18.40 4.50 11.43
N ASP A 244 -18.09 4.19 10.17
CA ASP A 244 -17.96 2.81 9.68
C ASP A 244 -16.56 2.23 9.97
N MET A 245 -16.34 1.88 11.23
CA MET A 245 -15.06 1.32 11.68
C MET A 245 -14.72 -0.03 11.04
N SER A 246 -15.72 -0.82 10.63
CA SER A 246 -15.50 -2.11 9.99
C SER A 246 -14.86 -1.94 8.61
N SER A 247 -15.43 -1.07 7.78
CA SER A 247 -14.86 -0.75 6.46
C SER A 247 -13.50 -0.07 6.57
N ALA A 248 -13.31 0.80 7.56
CA ALA A 248 -12.03 1.45 7.83
C ALA A 248 -10.92 0.44 8.16
N ASN A 249 -11.20 -0.52 9.04
CA ASN A 249 -10.23 -1.56 9.41
C ASN A 249 -9.94 -2.50 8.24
N ARG A 250 -10.97 -2.93 7.51
CA ARG A 250 -10.80 -3.77 6.31
C ARG A 250 -9.85 -3.11 5.29
N LYS A 251 -10.02 -1.81 5.03
CA LYS A 251 -9.15 -1.06 4.11
C LYS A 251 -7.70 -0.98 4.59
N LYS A 252 -7.47 -0.78 5.90
CA LYS A 252 -6.12 -0.81 6.48
C LYS A 252 -5.47 -2.19 6.37
N GLU A 253 -6.23 -3.25 6.64
CA GLU A 253 -5.76 -4.64 6.50
C GLU A 253 -5.39 -4.98 5.05
N GLU A 254 -6.21 -4.56 4.08
CA GLU A 254 -5.93 -4.73 2.66
C GLU A 254 -4.59 -4.08 2.25
N VAL A 255 -4.34 -2.84 2.68
CA VAL A 255 -3.07 -2.15 2.41
C VAL A 255 -1.87 -2.89 3.00
N ASN A 256 -1.97 -3.29 4.27
CA ASN A 256 -0.89 -4.00 4.95
C ASN A 256 -0.61 -5.35 4.27
N ARG A 257 -1.66 -6.03 3.81
CA ARG A 257 -1.54 -7.29 3.06
C ARG A 257 -0.83 -7.08 1.72
N ILE A 258 -1.20 -6.05 0.95
CA ILE A 258 -0.55 -5.71 -0.32
C ILE A 258 0.95 -5.44 -0.09
N HIS A 259 1.28 -4.59 0.88
CA HIS A 259 2.68 -4.28 1.18
C HIS A 259 3.49 -5.52 1.58
N SER A 260 2.93 -6.36 2.46
CA SER A 260 3.56 -7.61 2.91
C SER A 260 3.82 -8.58 1.75
N GLU A 261 2.83 -8.80 0.87
CA GLU A 261 2.99 -9.70 -0.27
C GLU A 261 3.94 -9.15 -1.33
N LEU A 262 3.93 -7.84 -1.60
CA LEU A 262 4.91 -7.21 -2.48
C LEU A 262 6.34 -7.38 -1.96
N LYS A 263 6.55 -7.22 -0.65
CA LYS A 263 7.85 -7.47 -0.01
C LYS A 263 8.29 -8.93 -0.19
N LYS A 264 7.39 -9.90 0.01
CA LYS A 264 7.68 -11.33 -0.22
C LYS A 264 7.99 -11.64 -1.68
N THR A 265 7.28 -11.03 -2.62
CA THR A 265 7.53 -11.20 -4.07
C THR A 265 8.90 -10.65 -4.43
N HIS A 266 9.23 -9.43 -3.99
CA HIS A 266 10.55 -8.85 -4.18
C HIS A 266 11.67 -9.74 -3.61
N GLN A 267 11.54 -10.20 -2.36
CA GLN A 267 12.52 -11.10 -1.74
C GLN A 267 12.72 -12.42 -2.50
N ARG A 268 11.66 -13.00 -3.08
CA ARG A 268 11.74 -14.24 -3.87
C ARG A 268 12.60 -14.08 -5.12
N PHE A 269 12.48 -12.95 -5.82
CA PHE A 269 13.29 -12.67 -7.01
C PHE A 269 14.76 -12.43 -6.66
N PHE A 270 15.04 -11.69 -5.58
CA PHE A 270 16.42 -11.52 -5.10
C PHE A 270 17.07 -12.85 -4.67
N ARG A 271 16.29 -13.79 -4.13
CA ARG A 271 16.77 -15.15 -3.84
C ARG A 271 17.04 -15.96 -5.11
N ARG A 272 16.27 -15.77 -6.19
CA ARG A 272 16.48 -16.46 -7.49
C ARG A 272 17.72 -15.96 -8.23
N ASP A 273 17.99 -14.67 -8.21
CA ASP A 273 19.22 -14.14 -8.82
C ASP A 273 20.47 -14.63 -8.05
N SER A 274 20.34 -14.87 -6.74
CA SER A 274 21.39 -15.50 -5.95
C SER A 274 21.59 -17.01 -6.23
N THR A 275 20.69 -17.65 -6.98
CA THR A 275 20.86 -19.04 -7.46
C THR A 275 21.57 -19.15 -8.80
N ILE A 276 22.04 -18.05 -9.41
CA ILE A 276 23.04 -18.10 -10.49
C ILE A 276 24.39 -18.49 -9.87
N ASN A 277 24.58 -19.78 -9.53
CA ASN A 277 25.83 -20.53 -9.34
C ASN A 277 27.10 -19.80 -8.82
N THR A 278 26.99 -18.70 -8.10
CA THR A 278 28.04 -18.22 -7.21
C THR A 278 27.83 -19.00 -5.94
N SER A 279 28.68 -19.99 -5.72
CA SER A 279 28.77 -20.75 -4.49
C SER A 279 28.54 -19.81 -3.30
N THR A 280 27.43 -20.03 -2.57
CA THR A 280 26.97 -19.21 -1.44
C THR A 280 28.05 -19.06 -0.35
N SER A 281 29.09 -19.90 -0.41
CA SER A 281 30.35 -19.83 0.32
C SER A 281 31.20 -18.57 0.09
N THR A 282 30.75 -17.61 -0.73
CA THR A 282 31.48 -16.35 -1.00
C THR A 282 30.76 -15.09 -0.49
N LEU A 283 29.52 -15.22 -0.01
CA LEU A 283 28.74 -14.08 0.43
C LEU A 283 29.20 -13.60 1.80
N THR A 284 29.69 -12.36 1.86
CA THR A 284 30.06 -11.68 3.10
C THR A 284 28.98 -10.68 3.45
N ARG A 285 28.43 -10.78 4.66
CA ARG A 285 27.41 -9.86 5.16
C ARG A 285 27.91 -9.11 6.38
N VAL A 286 27.61 -7.82 6.44
CA VAL A 286 27.79 -7.03 7.65
C VAL A 286 26.42 -6.81 8.27
N ILE A 287 26.29 -7.10 9.56
CA ILE A 287 25.07 -6.93 10.33
C ILE A 287 25.37 -6.01 11.50
N TRP A 288 24.49 -5.04 11.75
CA TRP A 288 24.57 -4.16 12.90
C TRP A 288 23.36 -4.39 13.81
N LEU A 289 23.58 -4.89 15.02
CA LEU A 289 22.59 -4.94 16.10
C LEU A 289 22.65 -3.64 16.89
N LYS A 290 21.70 -2.75 16.61
CA LYS A 290 21.68 -1.38 17.10
C LYS A 290 20.60 -1.19 18.17
N SER A 291 20.96 -0.60 19.30
CA SER A 291 19.99 -0.39 20.41
C SER A 291 19.00 0.74 20.13
N LYS A 292 19.40 1.74 19.32
CA LYS A 292 18.61 2.94 18.98
C LYS A 292 18.61 3.20 17.48
N LEU A 293 17.45 3.13 16.84
CA LEU A 293 17.27 3.33 15.39
C LEU A 293 17.30 4.79 14.90
N GLU A 294 17.71 5.75 15.72
CA GLU A 294 17.74 7.16 15.32
C GLU A 294 18.66 7.41 14.11
N ASP A 295 18.35 8.45 13.34
CA ASP A 295 18.85 8.73 11.98
C ASP A 295 20.38 8.76 11.91
N ASP A 296 20.95 7.62 11.56
CA ASP A 296 22.37 7.36 11.82
C ASP A 296 23.24 7.69 10.61
N VAL A 297 23.86 8.86 10.69
CA VAL A 297 24.86 9.32 9.72
C VAL A 297 26.03 8.34 9.61
N GLU A 298 26.42 7.69 10.71
CA GLU A 298 27.55 6.74 10.77
C GLU A 298 27.23 5.46 10.00
N MET A 299 26.02 4.95 10.16
CA MET A 299 25.52 3.78 9.41
C MET A 299 25.52 4.05 7.90
N LYS A 300 24.97 5.18 7.47
CA LYS A 300 24.95 5.55 6.04
C LYS A 300 26.38 5.66 5.47
N ARG A 301 27.31 6.25 6.24
CA ARG A 301 28.72 6.31 5.87
C ARG A 301 29.35 4.92 5.78
N LEU A 302 29.03 4.02 6.70
CA LEU A 302 29.60 2.66 6.74
C LEU A 302 29.09 1.83 5.55
N ILE A 303 27.80 1.95 5.23
CA ILE A 303 27.19 1.34 4.06
C ILE A 303 27.89 1.84 2.79
N ASN A 304 28.01 3.15 2.62
CA ASN A 304 28.65 3.74 1.44
C ASN A 304 30.13 3.36 1.33
N LEU A 305 30.82 3.22 2.47
CA LEU A 305 32.22 2.84 2.49
C LEU A 305 32.45 1.44 1.90
N PHE A 306 31.64 0.48 2.35
CA PHE A 306 31.78 -0.93 1.97
C PHE A 306 30.87 -1.36 0.82
N ASP A 307 30.09 -0.42 0.27
CA ASP A 307 29.27 -0.65 -0.91
C ASP A 307 30.15 -1.21 -2.04
N GLU A 308 29.57 -2.07 -2.87
CA GLU A 308 30.24 -2.85 -3.93
C GLU A 308 31.19 -3.97 -3.44
N ILE A 309 31.69 -3.94 -2.21
CA ILE A 309 32.63 -4.95 -1.68
C ILE A 309 31.88 -6.07 -0.97
N ILE A 310 31.03 -5.70 0.00
CA ILE A 310 30.22 -6.65 0.78
C ILE A 310 28.94 -6.99 0.02
N SER A 311 28.40 -8.19 0.25
CA SER A 311 27.21 -8.66 -0.46
C SER A 311 25.92 -8.02 0.04
N SER A 312 25.87 -7.67 1.32
CA SER A 312 24.72 -6.98 1.90
C SER A 312 25.06 -6.39 3.26
N PHE A 313 24.38 -5.31 3.60
CA PHE A 313 24.36 -4.71 4.93
C PHE A 313 22.96 -4.89 5.54
N SER A 314 22.85 -5.13 6.84
CA SER A 314 21.55 -5.24 7.50
C SER A 314 21.60 -4.69 8.93
N VAL A 315 20.50 -4.10 9.38
CA VAL A 315 20.40 -3.50 10.72
C VAL A 315 19.22 -4.12 11.44
N PHE A 316 19.45 -4.48 12.69
CA PHE A 316 18.42 -5.02 13.57
C PHE A 316 18.35 -4.16 14.82
N ALA A 317 17.13 -3.78 15.20
CA ALA A 317 16.89 -3.07 16.45
C ALA A 317 16.61 -4.01 17.63
N ASN A 318 16.28 -5.26 17.32
CA ASN A 318 15.82 -6.25 18.27
C ASN A 318 16.67 -7.52 18.15
N LEU A 319 17.11 -8.03 19.31
CA LEU A 319 17.88 -9.25 19.42
C LEU A 319 17.12 -10.49 18.92
N SER A 320 15.81 -10.56 19.15
CA SER A 320 14.94 -11.66 18.70
C SER A 320 14.93 -11.75 17.17
N ASP A 321 14.71 -10.63 16.49
CA ASP A 321 14.66 -10.56 15.03
C ASP A 321 16.01 -10.96 14.40
N LEU A 322 17.12 -10.51 15.01
CA LEU A 322 18.45 -10.93 14.59
C LEU A 322 18.65 -12.44 14.77
N ARG A 323 18.20 -13.02 15.89
CA ARG A 323 18.34 -14.45 16.16
C ARG A 323 17.53 -15.30 15.18
N GLU A 324 16.30 -14.89 14.90
CA GLU A 324 15.45 -15.53 13.89
C GLU A 324 16.11 -15.45 12.52
N TYR A 325 16.59 -14.26 12.13
CA TYR A 325 17.31 -14.07 10.88
C TYR A 325 18.55 -14.98 10.80
N LEU A 326 19.40 -15.00 11.82
CA LEU A 326 20.60 -15.85 11.85
C LEU A 326 20.28 -17.34 11.83
N HIS A 327 19.13 -17.76 12.36
CA HIS A 327 18.66 -19.14 12.30
C HIS A 327 18.21 -19.52 10.89
N GLU A 328 17.40 -18.68 10.25
CA GLU A 328 17.01 -18.87 8.84
C GLU A 328 18.20 -18.83 7.88
N HIS A 329 19.26 -18.12 8.29
CA HIS A 329 20.45 -17.85 7.49
C HIS A 329 21.68 -18.61 8.03
N GLU A 330 21.48 -19.74 8.70
CA GLU A 330 22.58 -20.54 9.27
C GLU A 330 23.56 -21.06 8.19
N THR A 331 23.08 -21.22 6.96
CA THR A 331 23.88 -21.66 5.80
C THR A 331 24.67 -20.55 5.11
N PHE A 332 24.48 -19.28 5.49
CA PHE A 332 25.26 -18.18 4.92
C PHE A 332 26.69 -18.22 5.45
N ALA A 333 27.64 -17.95 4.56
CA ALA A 333 28.99 -18.40 4.78
C ALA A 333 29.77 -17.52 5.77
N HIS A 334 29.61 -16.19 5.72
CA HIS A 334 30.50 -15.27 6.42
C HIS A 334 29.79 -13.99 6.91
N ILE A 335 29.51 -13.92 8.21
CA ILE A 335 28.85 -12.78 8.86
C ILE A 335 29.85 -12.01 9.72
N PHE A 336 29.84 -10.69 9.58
CA PHE A 336 30.54 -9.72 10.44
C PHE A 336 29.48 -8.97 11.23
N LEU A 337 29.51 -9.11 12.55
CA LEU A 337 28.46 -8.60 13.42
C LEU A 337 29.00 -7.43 14.25
N ILE A 338 28.36 -6.27 14.11
CA ILE A 338 28.58 -5.08 14.94
C ILE A 338 27.47 -5.06 15.98
N ILE A 339 27.82 -4.92 17.26
CA ILE A 339 26.87 -4.93 18.37
C ILE A 339 27.09 -3.67 19.21
N ASP A 340 26.02 -2.92 19.45
CA ASP A 340 26.10 -1.76 20.34
C ASP A 340 26.48 -2.16 21.78
N THR A 341 27.18 -1.29 22.50
CA THR A 341 27.59 -1.53 23.89
C THR A 341 26.43 -1.74 24.88
N ASP A 342 25.21 -1.40 24.48
CA ASP A 342 24.00 -1.58 25.29
C ASP A 342 23.59 -3.06 25.47
N TYR A 343 24.16 -3.98 24.71
CA TYR A 343 23.94 -5.41 24.85
C TYR A 343 24.95 -6.07 25.79
N ASP A 344 24.47 -7.01 26.62
CA ASP A 344 25.28 -7.69 27.62
C ASP A 344 26.33 -8.66 27.02
N ASP A 345 27.33 -9.01 27.84
CA ASP A 345 28.43 -9.89 27.43
C ASP A 345 27.98 -11.32 27.12
N LEU A 346 26.85 -11.76 27.67
CA LEU A 346 26.29 -13.09 27.41
C LEU A 346 25.74 -13.18 25.99
N VAL A 347 25.13 -12.10 25.49
CA VAL A 347 24.67 -11.97 24.10
C VAL A 347 25.86 -12.01 23.15
N VAL A 348 26.92 -11.27 23.44
CA VAL A 348 28.15 -11.28 22.64
C VAL A 348 28.78 -12.68 22.62
N ALA A 349 28.89 -13.34 23.78
CA ALA A 349 29.42 -14.69 23.91
C ALA A 349 28.55 -15.75 23.18
N ASP A 350 27.24 -15.57 23.11
CA ASP A 350 26.31 -16.41 22.34
C ASP A 350 26.63 -16.36 20.84
N PHE A 351 26.89 -15.16 20.31
CA PHE A 351 27.22 -15.00 18.88
C PHE A 351 28.60 -15.54 18.50
N HIS A 352 29.59 -15.47 19.39
CA HIS A 352 30.90 -16.10 19.15
C HIS A 352 30.85 -17.62 18.98
N LYS A 353 29.80 -18.29 19.49
CA LYS A 353 29.63 -19.75 19.35
C LYS A 353 29.15 -20.16 17.95
N ARG A 354 28.66 -19.22 17.14
CA ARG A 354 28.09 -19.51 15.82
C ARG A 354 29.17 -19.55 14.75
N SER A 355 29.24 -20.65 14.00
CA SER A 355 30.30 -20.90 13.01
C SER A 355 30.24 -20.00 11.77
N ASN A 356 29.05 -19.48 11.44
CA ASN A 356 28.83 -18.55 10.33
C ASN A 356 29.23 -17.10 10.67
N ILE A 357 29.32 -16.75 11.95
CA ILE A 357 29.82 -15.46 12.42
C ILE A 357 31.34 -15.53 12.48
N LYS A 358 32.01 -14.72 11.66
CA LYS A 358 33.48 -14.69 11.61
C LYS A 358 34.05 -13.75 12.64
N ILE A 359 33.38 -12.60 12.83
CA ILE A 359 33.86 -11.51 13.67
C ILE A 359 32.66 -10.87 14.36
N VAL A 360 32.86 -10.52 15.62
CA VAL A 360 31.93 -9.74 16.44
C VAL A 360 32.70 -8.51 16.94
N CYS A 361 32.22 -7.32 16.61
CA CYS A 361 32.77 -6.05 17.04
C CYS A 361 31.78 -5.36 17.98
N ARG A 362 32.27 -4.83 19.11
CA ARG A 362 31.45 -3.99 19.99
C ARG A 362 31.68 -2.52 19.66
N TYR A 363 30.59 -1.79 19.44
CA TYR A 363 30.63 -0.38 19.07
C TYR A 363 29.85 0.47 20.07
N GLY A 364 30.45 1.53 20.57
CA GLY A 364 29.78 2.47 21.47
C GLY A 364 30.70 3.03 22.54
N GLN A 365 30.20 4.05 23.25
CA GLN A 365 30.97 4.72 24.31
C GLN A 365 31.13 3.79 25.51
N SER A 366 32.29 3.14 25.62
CA SER A 366 32.61 2.35 26.81
C SER A 366 32.81 3.25 28.02
N SER A 367 32.20 2.90 29.15
CA SER A 367 32.55 3.44 30.46
C SER A 367 33.67 2.64 31.16
N SER A 368 34.11 1.50 30.59
CA SER A 368 35.11 0.60 31.20
C SER A 368 36.27 0.25 30.24
N LYS A 369 37.50 0.23 30.77
CA LYS A 369 38.75 0.07 29.99
C LYS A 369 39.15 -1.39 29.67
N ASN A 370 38.21 -2.33 29.60
CA ASN A 370 38.54 -3.72 29.24
C ASN A 370 38.07 -4.06 27.80
N GLU A 371 38.76 -5.04 27.21
CA GLU A 371 39.08 -5.23 25.78
C GLU A 371 37.97 -5.04 24.70
N THR A 372 38.46 -4.66 23.51
CA THR A 372 37.83 -4.59 22.16
C THR A 372 36.53 -3.81 22.00
N THR A 373 36.25 -2.87 22.91
CA THR A 373 35.19 -1.88 22.65
C THR A 373 35.76 -0.74 21.82
N ILE A 374 35.15 -0.50 20.66
CA ILE A 374 35.51 0.59 19.76
C ILE A 374 34.60 1.78 20.06
N ASP A 375 35.19 2.87 20.55
CA ASP A 375 34.45 4.03 21.07
C ASP A 375 34.27 5.17 20.05
N ASN A 376 34.90 5.06 18.88
CA ASN A 376 34.80 6.04 17.81
C ASN A 376 34.65 5.39 16.43
N TYR A 377 33.90 6.07 15.55
CA TYR A 377 33.57 5.59 14.22
C TYR A 377 34.79 5.31 13.30
N PRO A 378 35.85 6.15 13.27
CA PRO A 378 37.04 5.88 12.45
C PRO A 378 37.74 4.56 12.82
N GLU A 379 37.86 4.28 14.12
CA GLU A 379 38.46 3.04 14.60
C GLU A 379 37.59 1.82 14.23
N LEU A 380 36.26 1.96 14.22
CA LEU A 380 35.36 0.89 13.76
C LEU A 380 35.60 0.59 12.29
N CYS A 381 35.70 1.63 11.47
CA CYS A 381 35.97 1.51 10.04
C CYS A 381 37.33 0.83 9.81
N LEU A 382 38.37 1.24 10.55
CA LEU A 382 39.71 0.66 10.42
C LEU A 382 39.73 -0.82 10.81
N HIS A 383 39.14 -1.17 11.96
CA HIS A 383 39.04 -2.55 12.42
C HIS A 383 38.27 -3.42 11.43
N LEU A 384 37.07 -2.99 11.04
CA LEU A 384 36.25 -3.76 10.11
C LEU A 384 36.91 -3.90 8.74
N THR A 385 37.60 -2.87 8.26
CA THR A 385 38.38 -2.91 7.01
C THR A 385 39.50 -3.95 7.08
N HIS A 386 40.32 -3.89 8.14
CA HIS A 386 41.41 -4.85 8.36
C HIS A 386 40.91 -6.30 8.42
N ASP A 387 39.80 -6.49 9.11
CA ASP A 387 39.17 -7.78 9.32
C ASP A 387 38.57 -8.36 8.04
N LEU A 388 37.91 -7.52 7.23
CA LEU A 388 37.42 -7.90 5.91
C LEU A 388 38.58 -8.21 4.94
N ILE A 389 39.68 -7.42 4.96
CA ILE A 389 40.89 -7.70 4.16
C ILE A 389 41.45 -9.09 4.52
N THR A 390 41.63 -9.33 5.81
CA THR A 390 42.15 -10.61 6.31
C THR A 390 41.25 -11.78 5.89
N HIS A 391 39.94 -11.59 5.99
CA HIS A 391 38.96 -12.59 5.60
C HIS A 391 38.98 -12.88 4.09
N TYR A 392 38.95 -11.85 3.24
CA TYR A 392 38.98 -12.02 1.80
C TYR A 392 40.31 -12.61 1.31
N ASN A 393 41.44 -12.28 1.93
CA ASN A 393 42.72 -12.93 1.63
C ASN A 393 42.69 -14.44 1.99
N LYS A 394 42.09 -14.81 3.12
CA LYS A 394 41.89 -16.22 3.50
C LYS A 394 40.99 -16.94 2.50
N LEU A 395 39.88 -16.33 2.08
CA LEU A 395 39.00 -16.90 1.07
C LEU A 395 39.70 -17.02 -0.29
N GLY A 396 40.41 -15.99 -0.73
CA GLY A 396 41.19 -16.01 -1.97
C GLY A 396 42.20 -17.16 -1.98
N THR A 397 42.91 -17.35 -0.86
CA THR A 397 43.85 -18.46 -0.69
C THR A 397 43.13 -19.81 -0.74
N HIS A 398 42.01 -19.95 -0.05
CA HIS A 398 41.19 -21.18 -0.04
C HIS A 398 40.64 -21.55 -1.42
N TYR A 399 40.13 -20.58 -2.17
CA TYR A 399 39.65 -20.84 -3.54
C TYR A 399 40.81 -21.10 -4.51
N SER A 400 41.98 -20.49 -4.28
CA SER A 400 43.19 -20.77 -5.04
C SER A 400 43.64 -22.22 -4.85
N THR A 401 43.64 -22.74 -3.62
CA THR A 401 44.01 -24.15 -3.35
C THR A 401 43.00 -25.13 -3.95
N LYS A 402 41.72 -24.75 -4.04
CA LYS A 402 40.67 -25.51 -4.74
C LYS A 402 40.70 -25.39 -6.26
N LYS A 403 41.64 -24.64 -6.84
CA LYS A 403 41.75 -24.35 -8.29
C LYS A 403 40.54 -23.58 -8.86
N GLU A 404 39.82 -22.85 -8.02
CA GLU A 404 38.72 -21.96 -8.42
C GLU A 404 39.26 -20.55 -8.72
N ALA A 405 40.07 -20.43 -9.78
CA ALA A 405 40.86 -19.22 -10.05
C ALA A 405 40.03 -17.92 -10.18
N LYS A 406 38.82 -18.00 -10.77
CA LYS A 406 37.93 -16.84 -10.93
C LYS A 406 37.48 -16.30 -9.57
N THR A 407 36.98 -17.19 -8.70
CA THR A 407 36.53 -16.86 -7.35
C THR A 407 37.69 -16.36 -6.49
N ALA A 408 38.85 -17.02 -6.56
CA ALA A 408 40.04 -16.58 -5.84
C ALA A 408 40.46 -15.16 -6.22
N LYS A 409 40.50 -14.86 -7.53
CA LYS A 409 40.81 -13.52 -8.05
C LYS A 409 39.80 -12.48 -7.54
N GLU A 410 38.51 -12.81 -7.52
CA GLU A 410 37.49 -11.91 -7.00
C GLU A 410 37.74 -11.57 -5.53
N MET A 411 37.99 -12.56 -4.67
CA MET A 411 38.26 -12.33 -3.25
C MET A 411 39.52 -11.48 -3.04
N PHE A 412 40.61 -11.74 -3.76
CA PHE A 412 41.81 -10.90 -3.69
C PHE A 412 41.57 -9.47 -4.20
N THR A 413 40.71 -9.31 -5.22
CA THR A 413 40.33 -7.97 -5.71
C THR A 413 39.58 -7.20 -4.63
N LYS A 414 38.62 -7.84 -3.95
CA LYS A 414 37.90 -7.24 -2.81
C LYS A 414 38.86 -6.82 -1.68
N ALA A 415 39.80 -7.69 -1.31
CA ALA A 415 40.83 -7.37 -0.32
C ALA A 415 41.68 -6.17 -0.75
N HIS A 416 42.06 -6.09 -2.02
CA HIS A 416 42.86 -4.98 -2.55
C HIS A 416 42.09 -3.65 -2.57
N GLU A 417 40.81 -3.65 -2.96
CA GLU A 417 39.97 -2.45 -2.94
C GLU A 417 39.76 -1.94 -1.50
N LEU A 418 39.60 -2.84 -0.53
CA LEU A 418 39.58 -2.47 0.88
C LEU A 418 40.89 -1.84 1.35
N CYS A 419 42.05 -2.33 0.91
CA CYS A 419 43.33 -1.70 1.23
C CYS A 419 43.42 -0.25 0.71
N LYS A 420 42.87 0.03 -0.48
CA LYS A 420 42.84 1.41 -1.02
C LYS A 420 41.99 2.32 -0.16
N LYS A 421 40.76 1.88 0.17
CA LYS A 421 39.84 2.64 1.04
C LYS A 421 40.39 2.81 2.45
N GLY A 422 41.13 1.83 2.96
CA GLY A 422 41.79 1.87 4.26
C GLY A 422 42.83 2.99 4.41
N LEU A 423 43.40 3.48 3.30
CA LEU A 423 44.37 4.59 3.29
C LEU A 423 43.72 5.98 3.32
N GLU A 424 42.38 6.04 3.19
CA GLU A 424 41.62 7.30 3.23
C GLU A 424 41.13 7.67 4.65
N PHE A 425 41.33 6.77 5.62
CA PHE A 425 41.11 7.00 7.05
C PHE A 425 42.40 7.46 7.73
#